data_AF-A0A353B5F2-F1
#
_entry.id   AF-A0A353B5F2-F1
#
_cell.length_a   1.000
_cell.length_b   1.000
_cell.length_c   1.000
_cell.angle_alpha   90.00
_cell.angle_beta   90.00
_cell.angle_gamma   90.00
#
_symmetry.space_group_name_H-M   'P 1'
#
loop_
_entity.id
_entity.type
_entity.pdbx_description
1 polymer ?
#
loop_
_entity_poly.entity_id
_entity_poly.type
_entity_poly.pdbx_seq_one_letter_code
_entity_poly.pdbx_strand_id
1 'polypeptide(L)'
;MQSLEMEFHPAADLFPVMSESEFEALKKDIAENGLQQSIVVRHGKIIDGRHRVRACNELGYDWSYHLVEYDDEEMDEVSIALSLNMHRRHLSQSQLAMVADKVRGIYDEEAKERKKRKPKSVPVNSPEQKAGDSRDKAAETVGVSGSLADAARTVRRNGSDDLVSAVESGEVAV
;
A
#
# COMPACT_ATOMS: atom_id res chain seq x y z
N MET A 1 -24.91 16.21 2.04
CA MET A 1 -24.35 14.90 1.67
C MET A 1 -23.14 14.72 2.58
N GLN A 2 -23.17 13.74 3.50
CA GLN A 2 -22.06 13.54 4.43
C GLN A 2 -20.90 12.96 3.64
N SER A 3 -19.77 13.68 3.58
CA SER A 3 -18.51 13.07 3.17
C SER A 3 -18.20 11.95 4.17
N LEU A 4 -18.17 10.70 3.70
CA LEU A 4 -17.70 9.60 4.55
C LEU A 4 -16.22 9.86 4.87
N GLU A 5 -15.91 10.19 6.10
CA GLU A 5 -14.51 10.20 6.56
C GLU A 5 -14.12 8.76 6.92
N MET A 6 -13.54 8.06 5.95
CA MET A 6 -12.89 6.76 6.18
C MET A 6 -11.38 6.91 6.27
N GLU A 7 -10.77 6.15 7.17
CA GLU A 7 -9.31 6.08 7.28
C GLU A 7 -8.72 5.31 6.10
N PHE A 8 -7.55 5.77 5.62
CA PHE A 8 -6.73 5.00 4.69
C PHE A 8 -5.95 3.92 5.44
N HIS A 9 -5.96 2.70 4.91
CA HIS A 9 -5.05 1.67 5.37
C HIS A 9 -3.62 2.01 4.90
N PRO A 10 -2.56 1.80 5.71
CA PRO A 10 -1.18 2.02 5.28
C PRO A 10 -0.79 1.30 3.97
N ALA A 11 -1.43 0.17 3.68
CA ALA A 11 -1.25 -0.57 2.43
C ALA A 11 -1.64 0.24 1.18
N ALA A 12 -2.54 1.22 1.33
CA ALA A 12 -2.92 2.10 0.23
C ALA A 12 -1.72 2.93 -0.25
N ASP A 13 -0.78 3.27 0.63
CA ASP A 13 0.40 4.10 0.39
C ASP A 13 1.62 3.35 -0.18
N LEU A 14 1.48 2.05 -0.48
CA LEU A 14 2.56 1.23 -1.00
C LEU A 14 3.10 1.75 -2.35
N PHE A 15 2.21 2.26 -3.20
CA PHE A 15 2.54 2.69 -4.55
C PHE A 15 2.75 4.21 -4.65
N PRO A 16 3.61 4.68 -5.58
CA PRO A 16 3.84 6.10 -5.82
C PRO A 16 2.56 6.89 -6.03
N VAL A 17 2.59 8.15 -5.61
CA VAL A 17 1.52 9.12 -5.84
C VAL A 17 1.43 9.40 -7.35
N MET A 18 0.22 9.60 -7.88
CA MET A 18 0.05 10.04 -9.26
C MET A 18 0.67 11.43 -9.43
N SER A 19 1.27 11.69 -10.59
CA SER A 19 1.65 13.06 -10.95
C SER A 19 0.41 13.95 -11.03
N GLU A 20 0.59 15.26 -10.90
CA GLU A 20 -0.53 16.20 -10.93
C GLU A 20 -1.29 16.14 -12.27
N SER A 21 -0.59 15.93 -13.39
CA SER A 21 -1.22 15.77 -14.70
C SER A 21 -2.06 14.50 -14.82
N GLU A 22 -1.61 13.37 -14.26
CA GLU A 22 -2.39 12.13 -14.22
C GLU A 22 -3.60 12.27 -13.30
N PHE A 23 -3.44 12.97 -12.17
CA PHE A 23 -4.55 13.24 -11.25
C PHE A 23 -5.61 14.14 -11.89
N GLU A 24 -5.22 15.21 -12.59
CA GLU A 24 -6.16 16.06 -13.32
C GLU A 24 -6.89 15.30 -14.43
N ALA A 25 -6.20 14.40 -15.14
CA ALA A 25 -6.83 13.52 -16.12
C ALA A 25 -7.87 12.58 -15.48
N LEU A 26 -7.53 11.95 -14.35
CA LEU A 26 -8.46 11.12 -13.58
C LEU A 26 -9.67 11.92 -13.10
N LYS A 27 -9.45 13.12 -12.56
CA LYS A 27 -10.52 13.99 -12.07
C LYS A 27 -11.47 14.39 -13.20
N LYS A 28 -10.93 14.75 -14.36
CA LYS A 28 -11.72 15.04 -15.55
C LYS A 28 -12.55 13.84 -16.00
N ASP A 29 -11.95 12.65 -16.03
CA ASP A 29 -12.67 11.41 -16.37
C ASP A 29 -13.82 11.12 -15.40
N ILE A 30 -13.60 11.27 -14.09
CA ILE A 30 -14.66 11.11 -13.08
C ILE A 30 -15.76 12.16 -13.25
N ALA A 31 -15.43 13.40 -13.63
CA ALA A 31 -16.42 14.44 -13.87
C ALA A 31 -17.30 14.15 -15.11
N GLU A 32 -16.71 13.57 -16.16
CA GLU A 32 -17.40 13.27 -17.43
C GLU A 32 -18.18 11.95 -17.37
N ASN A 33 -17.59 10.92 -16.76
CA ASN A 33 -18.08 9.54 -16.83
C ASN A 33 -18.55 8.99 -15.47
N GLY A 34 -18.35 9.73 -14.37
CA GLY A 34 -18.59 9.23 -13.01
C GLY A 34 -17.52 8.24 -12.54
N LEU A 35 -17.69 7.75 -11.31
CA LEU A 35 -16.74 6.80 -10.71
C LEU A 35 -16.95 5.38 -11.26
N GLN A 36 -16.18 5.03 -12.30
CA GLN A 36 -16.28 3.71 -12.95
C GLN A 36 -15.63 2.57 -12.16
N GLN A 37 -14.56 2.88 -11.42
CA GLN A 37 -13.85 1.90 -10.60
C GLN A 37 -14.12 2.14 -9.13
N SER A 38 -14.66 1.11 -8.47
CA SER A 38 -14.97 1.14 -7.05
C SER A 38 -13.75 1.43 -6.18
N ILE A 39 -14.02 1.94 -4.99
CA ILE A 39 -13.06 2.11 -3.90
C ILE A 39 -13.11 0.84 -3.06
N VAL A 40 -11.95 0.22 -2.84
CA VAL A 40 -11.87 -1.04 -2.12
C VAL A 40 -11.65 -0.76 -0.65
N VAL A 41 -12.50 -1.35 0.18
CA VAL A 41 -12.46 -1.20 1.64
C VAL A 41 -12.34 -2.56 2.32
N ARG A 42 -11.74 -2.57 3.50
CA ARG A 42 -11.72 -3.73 4.40
C ARG A 42 -11.61 -3.26 5.83
N HIS A 43 -12.36 -3.89 6.74
CA HIS A 43 -12.36 -3.53 8.16
C HIS A 43 -12.61 -2.02 8.40
N GLY A 44 -13.45 -1.40 7.56
CA GLY A 44 -13.77 0.03 7.62
C GLY A 44 -12.64 0.98 7.16
N LYS A 45 -11.60 0.46 6.49
CA LYS A 45 -10.48 1.25 5.96
C LYS A 45 -10.36 1.10 4.45
N ILE A 46 -9.95 2.17 3.78
CA ILE A 46 -9.71 2.18 2.33
C ILE A 46 -8.37 1.52 2.04
N ILE A 47 -8.37 0.44 1.26
CA ILE A 47 -7.17 -0.26 0.78
C ILE A 47 -6.72 0.28 -0.59
N ASP A 48 -7.68 0.55 -1.50
CA ASP A 48 -7.39 1.05 -2.85
C ASP A 48 -8.40 2.12 -3.27
N GLY A 49 -7.92 3.12 -4.01
CA GLY A 49 -8.76 4.22 -4.51
C GLY A 49 -8.52 5.58 -3.86
N ARG A 50 -7.38 5.79 -3.18
CA ARG A 50 -7.00 7.09 -2.57
C ARG A 50 -7.21 8.29 -3.50
N HIS A 51 -6.69 8.22 -4.72
CA HIS A 51 -6.84 9.30 -5.70
C HIS A 51 -8.28 9.45 -6.20
N ARG A 52 -9.05 8.36 -6.26
CA ARG A 52 -10.47 8.41 -6.62
C ARG A 52 -11.29 9.09 -5.52
N VAL A 53 -11.05 8.76 -4.26
CA VAL A 53 -11.63 9.45 -3.10
C VAL A 53 -11.29 10.95 -3.13
N ARG A 54 -10.01 11.30 -3.34
CA ARG A 54 -9.59 12.71 -3.45
C ARG A 54 -10.31 13.43 -4.59
N ALA A 55 -10.34 12.85 -5.80
CA ALA A 55 -11.01 13.44 -6.95
C ALA A 55 -12.52 13.60 -6.72
N CYS A 56 -13.19 12.58 -6.17
CA CYS A 56 -14.61 12.66 -5.83
C CYS A 56 -14.87 13.75 -4.78
N ASN A 57 -14.03 13.87 -3.75
CA ASN A 57 -14.16 14.93 -2.74
C ASN A 57 -13.98 16.33 -3.36
N GLU A 58 -12.99 16.53 -4.24
CA GLU A 58 -12.79 17.80 -4.95
C GLU A 58 -13.96 18.15 -5.89
N LEU A 59 -14.60 17.14 -6.50
CA LEU A 59 -15.75 17.30 -7.39
C LEU A 59 -17.09 17.39 -6.65
N GLY A 60 -17.12 17.15 -5.33
CA GLY A 60 -18.36 17.03 -4.56
C GLY A 60 -19.19 15.80 -4.92
N TYR A 61 -18.56 14.76 -5.48
CA TYR A 61 -19.21 13.49 -5.84
C TYR A 61 -19.29 12.55 -4.63
N ASP A 62 -20.47 11.98 -4.38
CA ASP A 62 -20.65 10.99 -3.30
C ASP A 62 -20.17 9.62 -3.76
N TRP A 63 -18.97 9.25 -3.30
CA TRP A 63 -18.32 7.98 -3.62
C TRP A 63 -18.75 6.82 -2.72
N SER A 64 -19.58 7.05 -1.69
CA SER A 64 -20.01 6.01 -0.75
C SER A 64 -20.84 4.89 -1.40
N TYR A 65 -21.45 5.16 -2.56
CA TYR A 65 -22.18 4.16 -3.35
C TYR A 65 -21.27 3.24 -4.17
N HIS A 66 -19.99 3.56 -4.27
CA HIS A 66 -19.01 2.85 -5.09
C HIS A 66 -17.99 2.11 -4.23
N LEU A 67 -18.41 1.63 -3.06
CA LEU A 67 -17.57 0.83 -2.18
C LEU A 67 -17.70 -0.65 -2.53
N VAL A 68 -16.56 -1.33 -2.53
CA VAL A 68 -16.50 -2.79 -2.56
C VAL A 68 -15.74 -3.24 -1.32
N GLU A 69 -16.43 -3.98 -0.45
CA GLU A 69 -15.78 -4.62 0.69
C GLU A 69 -15.06 -5.89 0.23
N TYR A 70 -13.81 -6.03 0.67
CA TYR A 70 -13.00 -7.19 0.35
C TYR A 70 -12.95 -8.14 1.57
N ASP A 71 -13.80 -9.16 1.53
CA ASP A 71 -14.07 -10.03 2.68
C ASP A 71 -13.28 -11.34 2.68
N ASP A 72 -12.31 -11.51 1.76
CA ASP A 72 -11.45 -12.68 1.79
C ASP A 72 -10.54 -12.63 3.03
N GLU A 73 -10.72 -13.61 3.92
CA GLU A 73 -9.93 -13.76 5.14
C GLU A 73 -8.53 -14.35 4.87
N GLU A 74 -8.31 -14.99 3.71
CA GLU A 74 -7.03 -15.59 3.36
C GLU A 74 -5.98 -14.55 2.94
N MET A 75 -6.42 -13.37 2.48
CA MET A 75 -5.54 -12.29 2.07
C MET A 75 -5.48 -11.16 3.11
N ASP A 76 -4.27 -10.68 3.41
CA ASP A 76 -4.09 -9.46 4.21
C ASP A 76 -4.25 -8.19 3.35
N GLU A 77 -4.44 -7.03 3.99
CA GLU A 77 -4.65 -5.73 3.34
C GLU A 77 -3.52 -5.38 2.36
N VAL A 78 -2.29 -5.79 2.68
CA VAL A 78 -1.11 -5.61 1.84
C VAL A 78 -1.24 -6.44 0.56
N SER A 79 -1.57 -7.73 0.68
CA SER A 79 -1.74 -8.64 -0.45
C SER A 79 -2.86 -8.20 -1.37
N ILE A 80 -3.95 -7.65 -0.81
CA ILE A 80 -5.05 -7.05 -1.57
C ILE A 80 -4.55 -5.83 -2.36
N ALA A 81 -3.90 -4.87 -1.69
CA ALA A 81 -3.37 -3.68 -2.34
C ALA A 81 -2.39 -4.03 -3.47
N LEU A 82 -1.51 -5.01 -3.23
CA LEU A 82 -0.57 -5.55 -4.21
C LEU A 82 -1.30 -6.17 -5.39
N SER A 83 -2.23 -7.10 -5.18
CA SER A 83 -2.98 -7.76 -6.25
C SER A 83 -3.72 -6.76 -7.16
N LEU A 84 -4.37 -5.75 -6.57
CA LEU A 84 -5.11 -4.72 -7.31
C LEU A 84 -4.22 -3.83 -8.18
N ASN A 85 -2.95 -3.66 -7.82
CA ASN A 85 -2.04 -2.70 -8.45
C ASN A 85 -0.91 -3.36 -9.27
N MET A 86 -0.45 -4.57 -8.90
CA MET A 86 0.65 -5.28 -9.57
C MET A 86 0.28 -5.72 -10.99
N HIS A 87 -0.97 -6.12 -11.25
CA HIS A 87 -1.40 -6.45 -12.61
C HIS A 87 -1.54 -5.24 -13.52
N ARG A 88 -1.66 -4.03 -12.96
CA ARG A 88 -1.84 -2.77 -13.71
C ARG A 88 -0.52 -2.06 -14.01
N ARG A 89 0.57 -2.42 -13.33
CA ARG A 89 1.88 -1.81 -13.48
C ARG A 89 2.93 -2.89 -13.68
N HIS A 90 3.58 -2.91 -14.84
CA HIS A 90 4.81 -3.69 -15.03
C HIS A 90 5.94 -3.01 -14.25
N LEU A 91 5.94 -3.20 -12.93
CA LEU A 91 6.98 -2.68 -12.04
C LEU A 91 8.28 -3.45 -12.25
N SER A 92 9.39 -2.72 -12.28
CA SER A 92 10.73 -3.29 -12.26
C SER A 92 11.06 -3.93 -10.90
N GLN A 93 12.08 -4.79 -10.87
CA GLN A 93 12.56 -5.42 -9.63
C GLN A 93 12.96 -4.38 -8.56
N SER A 94 13.55 -3.25 -8.98
CA SER A 94 13.94 -2.17 -8.07
C SER A 94 12.73 -1.46 -7.47
N GLN A 95 11.68 -1.23 -8.26
CA GLN A 95 10.42 -0.67 -7.76
C GLN A 95 9.72 -1.66 -6.80
N LEU A 96 9.68 -2.95 -7.14
CA LEU A 96 9.15 -3.98 -6.23
C LEU A 96 9.95 -4.04 -4.92
N ALA A 97 11.27 -3.83 -4.96
CA ALA A 97 12.08 -3.76 -3.75
C ALA A 97 11.75 -2.55 -2.86
N MET A 98 11.45 -1.39 -3.45
CA MET A 98 10.93 -0.24 -2.70
C MET A 98 9.58 -0.55 -2.04
N VAL A 99 8.71 -1.28 -2.73
CA VAL A 99 7.44 -1.75 -2.16
C VAL A 99 7.69 -2.75 -1.03
N ALA A 100 8.62 -3.69 -1.17
CA ALA A 100 9.01 -4.63 -0.11
C ALA A 100 9.44 -3.89 1.17
N ASP A 101 10.23 -2.83 1.03
CA ASP A 101 10.69 -2.04 2.18
C ASP A 101 9.53 -1.35 2.91
N LYS A 102 8.54 -0.84 2.17
CA LYS A 102 7.31 -0.24 2.73
C LYS A 102 6.45 -1.31 3.42
N VAL A 103 6.26 -2.48 2.78
CA VAL A 103 5.53 -3.62 3.35
C VAL A 103 6.16 -4.08 4.67
N ARG A 104 7.50 -4.17 4.72
CA ARG A 104 8.21 -4.52 5.96
C ARG A 104 7.84 -3.59 7.11
N GLY A 105 7.76 -2.28 6.84
CA GLY A 105 7.36 -1.29 7.84
C GLY A 105 5.94 -1.51 8.38
N ILE A 106 4.99 -1.88 7.51
CA ILE A 106 3.61 -2.18 7.91
C ILE A 106 3.57 -3.41 8.81
N TYR A 107 4.21 -4.51 8.40
CA TYR A 107 4.25 -5.74 9.20
C TYR A 107 4.93 -5.55 10.57
N ASP A 108 5.97 -4.72 10.63
CA ASP A 108 6.64 -4.38 11.89
C ASP A 108 5.70 -3.62 12.85
N GLU A 109 4.91 -2.67 12.36
CA GLU A 109 3.94 -1.94 13.19
C GLU A 109 2.76 -2.82 13.62
N GLU A 110 2.20 -3.65 12.74
CA GLU A 110 1.15 -4.62 13.10
C GLU A 110 1.63 -5.61 14.18
N ALA A 111 2.90 -6.06 14.10
CA ALA A 111 3.49 -6.91 15.11
C ALA A 111 3.65 -6.19 16.46
N LYS A 112 4.03 -4.91 16.46
CA LYS A 112 4.09 -4.09 17.68
C LYS A 112 2.71 -3.90 18.29
N GLU A 113 1.69 -3.61 17.49
CA GLU A 113 0.31 -3.45 17.96
C GLU A 113 -0.24 -4.75 18.57
N ARG A 114 0.05 -5.90 17.95
CA ARG A 114 -0.27 -7.22 18.53
C ARG A 114 0.39 -7.46 19.89
N LYS A 115 1.65 -7.03 20.07
CA LYS A 115 2.36 -7.14 21.37
C LYS A 115 1.80 -6.19 22.44
N LYS A 116 1.31 -5.00 22.06
CA LYS A 116 0.66 -4.04 22.96
C LYS A 116 -0.70 -4.53 23.47
N ARG A 117 -1.46 -5.23 22.62
CA ARG A 117 -2.69 -5.91 23.00
C ARG A 117 -2.32 -7.15 23.83
N LYS A 118 -2.25 -7.01 25.17
CA LYS A 118 -1.92 -8.11 26.10
C LYS A 118 -2.69 -9.38 25.71
N PRO A 119 -2.01 -10.48 25.41
CA PRO A 119 -2.71 -11.71 25.10
C PRO A 119 -3.35 -12.28 26.37
N LYS A 120 -4.61 -12.70 26.27
CA LYS A 120 -5.14 -13.75 27.16
C LYS A 120 -4.33 -15.01 26.85
N SER A 121 -3.36 -15.34 27.70
CA SER A 121 -2.58 -16.59 27.71
C SER A 121 -2.06 -17.06 26.35
N VAL A 122 -0.88 -16.61 25.92
CA VAL A 122 -0.10 -17.31 24.87
C VAL A 122 0.79 -18.34 25.56
N PRO A 123 0.92 -19.57 25.04
CA PRO A 123 1.95 -20.49 25.49
C PRO A 123 3.33 -19.85 25.33
N VAL A 124 4.22 -20.05 26.32
CA VAL A 124 5.61 -19.53 26.36
C VAL A 124 6.50 -20.06 25.21
N ASN A 125 5.95 -20.86 24.29
CA ASN A 125 6.63 -21.52 23.18
C ASN A 125 6.27 -20.96 21.79
N SER A 126 5.82 -19.71 21.68
CA SER A 126 5.76 -19.06 20.36
C SER A 126 7.18 -18.77 19.88
N PRO A 127 7.57 -19.17 18.65
CA PRO A 127 8.90 -18.88 18.14
C PRO A 127 9.13 -17.37 18.14
N GLU A 128 10.23 -16.93 18.75
CA GLU A 128 10.69 -15.55 18.64
C GLU A 128 10.86 -15.21 17.16
N GLN A 129 10.17 -14.16 16.70
CA GLN A 129 10.42 -13.60 15.37
C GLN A 129 11.90 -13.22 15.30
N LYS A 130 12.65 -13.89 14.44
CA LYS A 130 14.08 -13.65 14.26
C LYS A 130 14.26 -12.35 13.47
N ALA A 131 15.38 -11.67 13.72
CA ALA A 131 15.80 -10.55 12.89
C ALA A 131 15.94 -11.04 11.43
N GLY A 132 15.04 -10.60 10.55
CA GLY A 132 14.95 -11.07 9.16
C GLY A 132 13.54 -11.48 8.74
N ASP A 133 12.70 -11.96 9.67
CA ASP A 133 11.40 -12.55 9.31
C ASP A 133 10.46 -11.55 8.62
N SER A 134 10.36 -10.30 9.12
CA SER A 134 9.55 -9.27 8.46
C SER A 134 10.12 -8.86 7.10
N ARG A 135 11.45 -8.85 6.95
CA ARG A 135 12.12 -8.51 5.69
C ARG A 135 11.84 -9.58 4.65
N ASP A 136 12.08 -10.84 5.01
CA ASP A 136 11.96 -11.97 4.11
C ASP A 136 10.49 -12.20 3.73
N LYS A 137 9.57 -12.07 4.70
CA LYS A 137 8.13 -12.06 4.43
C LYS A 137 7.74 -10.95 3.44
N ALA A 138 8.15 -9.72 3.70
CA ALA A 138 7.81 -8.59 2.82
C ALA A 138 8.38 -8.72 1.41
N ALA A 139 9.61 -9.23 1.30
CA ALA A 139 10.27 -9.49 0.02
C ALA A 139 9.56 -10.61 -0.76
N GLU A 140 9.18 -11.70 -0.08
CA GLU A 140 8.41 -12.80 -0.65
C GLU A 140 7.03 -12.34 -1.15
N THR A 141 6.31 -11.54 -0.37
CA THR A 141 4.98 -11.02 -0.74
C THR A 141 4.99 -10.27 -2.08
N VAL A 142 6.09 -9.58 -2.41
CA VAL A 142 6.21 -8.82 -3.66
C VAL A 142 7.07 -9.52 -4.72
N GLY A 143 7.60 -10.71 -4.43
CA GLY A 143 8.40 -11.51 -5.35
C GLY A 143 9.83 -11.01 -5.59
N VAL A 144 10.50 -10.44 -4.58
CA VAL A 144 11.91 -10.02 -4.63
C VAL A 144 12.76 -10.71 -3.57
N SER A 145 14.10 -10.60 -3.66
CA SER A 145 14.99 -11.11 -2.61
C SER A 145 15.04 -10.18 -1.40
N GLY A 146 15.24 -10.74 -0.20
CA GLY A 146 15.43 -9.96 1.01
C GLY A 146 16.62 -8.99 0.93
N SER A 147 17.69 -9.36 0.23
CA SER A 147 18.85 -8.48 0.01
C SER A 147 18.51 -7.26 -0.85
N LEU A 148 17.66 -7.43 -1.86
CA LEU A 148 17.19 -6.32 -2.70
C LEU A 148 16.28 -5.37 -1.90
N ALA A 149 15.44 -5.91 -1.02
CA ALA A 149 14.64 -5.10 -0.08
C ALA A 149 15.51 -4.28 0.90
N ASP A 150 16.65 -4.83 1.35
CA ASP A 150 17.61 -4.08 2.19
C ASP A 150 18.36 -2.98 1.41
N ALA A 151 18.68 -3.22 0.14
CA ALA A 151 19.24 -2.19 -0.74
C ALA A 151 18.24 -1.04 -0.93
N ALA A 152 16.98 -1.36 -1.23
CA ALA A 152 15.88 -0.39 -1.31
C ALA A 152 15.68 0.39 -0.01
N ARG A 153 15.78 -0.27 1.15
CA ARG A 153 15.77 0.43 2.46
C ARG A 153 16.87 1.47 2.55
N THR A 154 18.07 1.10 2.12
CA THR A 154 19.25 1.97 2.20
C THR A 154 19.05 3.21 1.35
N VAL A 155 18.56 3.03 0.12
CA VAL A 155 18.20 4.14 -0.78
C VAL A 155 17.12 5.02 -0.15
N ARG A 156 16.02 4.44 0.36
CA ARG A 156 14.93 5.22 0.97
C ARG A 156 15.37 6.01 2.21
N ARG A 157 16.29 5.49 3.02
CA ARG A 157 16.72 6.12 4.28
C ARG A 157 17.87 7.10 4.13
N ASN A 158 18.79 6.82 3.21
CA ASN A 158 20.07 7.53 3.12
C ASN A 158 20.28 8.22 1.76
N GLY A 159 19.46 7.90 0.75
CA GLY A 159 19.51 8.54 -0.57
C GLY A 159 18.92 9.95 -0.54
N SER A 160 19.26 10.75 -1.55
CA SER A 160 18.59 12.04 -1.80
C SER A 160 17.16 11.82 -2.28
N ASP A 161 16.28 12.81 -2.08
CA ASP A 161 14.90 12.76 -2.56
C ASP A 161 14.84 12.48 -4.08
N ASP A 162 15.71 13.13 -4.86
CA ASP A 162 15.85 12.88 -6.31
C ASP A 162 16.19 11.41 -6.63
N LEU A 163 17.04 10.77 -5.83
CA LEU A 163 17.43 9.38 -6.04
C LEU A 163 16.27 8.43 -5.71
N VAL A 164 15.55 8.70 -4.62
CA VAL A 164 14.36 7.92 -4.25
C VAL A 164 13.30 8.03 -5.34
N SER A 165 13.02 9.25 -5.82
CA SER A 165 12.06 9.48 -6.90
C SER A 165 12.46 8.79 -8.20
N ALA A 166 13.75 8.84 -8.59
CA ALA A 166 14.23 8.17 -9.80
C ALA A 166 14.11 6.63 -9.72
N VAL A 167 14.28 6.05 -8.54
CA VAL A 167 14.04 4.61 -8.34
C VAL A 167 12.55 4.28 -8.38
N GLU A 168 11.70 5.10 -7.75
CA GLU A 168 10.25 4.89 -7.75
C GLU A 168 9.63 5.07 -9.15
N SER A 169 10.17 5.96 -9.99
CA SER A 169 9.77 6.12 -11.40
C SER A 169 10.33 5.02 -12.31
N GLY A 170 11.31 4.24 -11.84
CA GLY A 170 11.95 3.17 -12.61
C GLY A 170 13.08 3.65 -13.53
N GLU A 171 13.53 4.89 -13.38
CA GLU A 171 14.67 5.44 -14.11
C GLU A 171 16.01 4.89 -13.60
N VAL A 172 16.08 4.54 -12.32
CA VAL A 172 17.30 4.06 -11.65
C VAL A 172 17.03 2.76 -10.88
N ALA A 173 18.02 1.87 -10.86
CA ALA A 173 17.97 0.65 -10.06
C ALA A 173 18.61 0.83 -8.67
N VAL A 174 18.17 0.03 -7.70
CA VAL A 174 18.74 -0.02 -6.34
C VAL A 174 19.94 -0.96 -6.25
#